data_AF-A0A3M6KEW1-F1
#
_entry.id   AF-A0A3M6KEW1-F1
#
_cell.length_a   1.000
_cell.length_b   1.000
_cell.length_c   1.000
_cell.angle_alpha   90.00
_cell.angle_beta   90.00
_cell.angle_gamma   90.00
#
_symmetry.space_group_name_H-M   'P 1'
#
loop_
_entity.id
_entity.type
_entity.pdbx_description
1 polymer ?
#
loop_
_entity_poly.entity_id
_entity_poly.type
_entity_poly.pdbx_seq_one_letter_code
_entity_poly.pdbx_strand_id
1 'polypeptide(L)'
;MGGAKKPTAAKKDGSSSPKDSKKSKKDKGEGGPKKAEITVMVNEQQALKIIQNAKVITVQDMARQTGVKISAANKFLRESAEKGIVKKVGGYSGHHLYQAVSS
;
A
#
# COMPACT_ATOMS: atom_id res chain seq x y z
N MET A 1 35.46 -24.10 32.72
CA MET A 1 34.38 -23.27 32.11
C MET A 1 34.71 -21.81 32.35
N GLY A 2 34.49 -20.91 31.37
CA GLY A 2 34.76 -19.47 31.52
C GLY A 2 35.18 -18.82 30.20
N GLY A 3 34.23 -18.52 29.31
CA GLY A 3 34.51 -17.98 27.98
C GLY A 3 35.04 -16.55 28.00
N ALA A 4 35.99 -16.25 27.10
CA ALA A 4 36.71 -14.98 27.05
C ALA A 4 35.86 -13.79 26.59
N LYS A 5 35.89 -12.70 27.36
CA LYS A 5 35.48 -11.36 26.89
C LYS A 5 36.61 -10.78 26.02
N LYS A 6 36.34 -10.39 24.78
CA LYS A 6 37.29 -9.68 23.90
C LYS A 6 37.09 -8.17 24.00
N PRO A 7 38.11 -7.37 24.34
CA PRO A 7 38.09 -5.92 24.15
C PRO A 7 39.06 -5.46 23.04
N THR A 8 38.88 -4.20 22.59
CA THR A 8 39.80 -3.43 21.70
C THR A 8 39.85 -3.88 20.22
N ALA A 9 40.18 -3.05 19.22
CA ALA A 9 40.93 -1.79 19.24
C ALA A 9 40.16 -0.55 18.73
N ALA A 10 40.58 0.61 19.23
CA ALA A 10 40.09 1.93 18.83
C ALA A 10 41.12 2.68 17.97
N LYS A 11 40.60 3.48 17.05
CA LYS A 11 41.13 4.69 16.37
C LYS A 11 42.64 5.02 16.38
N LYS A 12 43.06 5.54 15.22
CA LYS A 12 44.16 6.48 14.87
C LYS A 12 45.23 5.87 13.96
N ASP A 13 45.83 6.59 13.01
CA ASP A 13 45.52 7.88 12.33
C ASP A 13 46.30 7.90 10.98
N GLY A 14 46.08 8.77 9.99
CA GLY A 14 45.12 9.87 9.86
C GLY A 14 45.48 10.83 8.69
N SER A 15 44.74 11.95 8.60
CA SER A 15 44.96 13.15 7.76
C SER A 15 44.95 13.11 6.21
N SER A 16 44.20 14.07 5.65
CA SER A 16 44.43 14.82 4.39
C SER A 16 43.82 14.36 3.04
N SER A 17 42.79 15.10 2.60
CA SER A 17 42.21 15.18 1.23
C SER A 17 43.05 16.09 0.30
N PRO A 18 42.63 16.51 -0.94
CA PRO A 18 41.58 16.02 -1.87
C PRO A 18 42.01 15.94 -3.38
N LYS A 19 41.33 15.15 -4.24
CA LYS A 19 41.02 15.52 -5.67
C LYS A 19 40.19 14.50 -6.48
N ASP A 20 39.42 15.06 -7.42
CA ASP A 20 38.85 14.54 -8.69
C ASP A 20 38.12 13.17 -8.82
N SER A 21 36.78 13.29 -8.88
CA SER A 21 35.98 13.02 -10.08
C SER A 21 36.30 11.81 -10.99
N LYS A 22 35.61 10.68 -10.81
CA LYS A 22 35.03 9.94 -11.97
C LYS A 22 33.85 9.02 -11.64
N LYS A 23 32.66 9.49 -12.05
CA LYS A 23 31.57 8.72 -12.69
C LYS A 23 31.36 7.27 -12.22
N SER A 24 30.56 7.10 -11.17
CA SER A 24 29.76 5.88 -10.93
C SER A 24 28.46 6.20 -10.21
N LYS A 25 27.65 7.09 -10.83
CA LYS A 25 26.25 7.32 -10.44
C LYS A 25 25.41 6.10 -10.84
N LYS A 26 25.55 5.00 -10.09
CA LYS A 26 24.60 3.89 -10.09
C LYS A 26 23.41 4.34 -9.24
N ASP A 27 22.62 5.26 -9.80
CA ASP A 27 21.37 5.68 -9.16
C ASP A 27 20.48 4.46 -8.99
N LYS A 28 20.17 4.16 -7.73
CA LYS A 28 19.17 3.15 -7.39
C LYS A 28 17.87 3.62 -8.03
N GLY A 29 17.29 2.76 -8.87
CA GLY A 29 16.27 3.18 -9.82
C GLY A 29 15.08 3.90 -9.18
N GLU A 30 14.51 4.82 -9.94
CA GLU A 30 13.21 5.46 -9.69
C GLU A 30 12.05 4.45 -9.86
N GLY A 31 12.13 3.32 -9.16
CA GLY A 31 11.11 2.28 -9.05
C GLY A 31 10.22 2.47 -7.82
N GLY A 32 9.95 3.73 -7.44
CA GLY A 32 8.94 4.03 -6.43
C GLY A 32 7.54 3.80 -7.01
N PRO A 33 6.59 3.19 -6.28
CA PRO A 33 5.22 3.08 -6.76
C PRO A 33 4.67 4.47 -7.05
N LYS A 34 4.18 4.69 -8.28
CA LYS A 34 3.59 5.97 -8.71
C LYS A 34 2.59 6.44 -7.65
N LYS A 35 2.79 7.64 -7.12
CA LYS A 35 1.80 8.28 -6.23
C LYS A 35 0.53 8.48 -7.04
N ALA A 36 -0.47 7.63 -6.82
CA ALA A 36 -1.79 7.82 -7.41
C ALA A 36 -2.34 9.16 -6.94
N GLU A 37 -2.98 9.91 -7.83
CA GLU A 37 -3.73 11.11 -7.46
C GLU A 37 -4.95 10.65 -6.63
N ILE A 38 -4.98 11.00 -5.34
CA ILE A 38 -5.93 10.41 -4.39
C ILE A 38 -7.21 11.25 -4.31
N THR A 39 -8.21 10.87 -5.11
CA THR A 39 -9.50 11.55 -5.15
C THR A 39 -10.35 11.22 -3.91
N VAL A 40 -11.29 12.10 -3.54
CA VAL A 40 -12.22 11.86 -2.42
C VAL A 40 -13.56 11.28 -2.92
N MET A 41 -13.94 11.57 -4.15
CA MET A 41 -15.18 11.09 -4.78
C MET A 41 -14.97 9.73 -5.45
N VAL A 42 -15.91 8.81 -5.26
CA VAL A 42 -15.92 7.49 -5.91
C VAL A 42 -16.62 7.59 -7.25
N ASN A 43 -15.98 7.14 -8.32
CA ASN A 43 -16.66 6.97 -9.61
C ASN A 43 -17.51 5.69 -9.55
N GLU A 44 -18.83 5.85 -9.42
CA GLU A 44 -19.77 4.75 -9.25
C GLU A 44 -19.73 3.74 -10.42
N GLN A 45 -19.60 4.22 -11.66
CA GLN A 45 -19.55 3.34 -12.84
C GLN A 45 -18.29 2.46 -12.85
N GLN A 46 -17.16 2.96 -12.34
CA GLN A 46 -15.94 2.17 -12.17
C GLN A 46 -16.08 1.19 -11.01
N ALA A 47 -16.57 1.66 -9.86
CA ALA A 47 -16.75 0.84 -8.67
C ALA A 47 -17.70 -0.35 -8.90
N LEU A 48 -18.80 -0.16 -9.64
CA LEU A 48 -19.73 -1.23 -10.00
C LEU A 48 -19.09 -2.29 -10.92
N LYS A 49 -18.31 -1.88 -11.93
CA LYS A 49 -17.56 -2.81 -12.80
C LYS A 49 -16.55 -3.62 -12.00
N ILE A 50 -15.86 -2.98 -11.05
CA ILE A 50 -14.92 -3.65 -10.13
C ILE A 50 -15.67 -4.68 -9.27
N ILE A 51 -16.82 -4.30 -8.71
CA ILE A 51 -17.70 -5.18 -7.92
C ILE A 51 -18.17 -6.41 -8.71
N GLN A 52 -18.60 -6.23 -9.96
CA GLN A 52 -19.09 -7.34 -10.80
C GLN A 52 -17.97 -8.28 -11.27
N ASN A 53 -16.78 -7.75 -11.57
CA ASN A 53 -15.65 -8.56 -12.05
C ASN A 53 -14.90 -9.32 -10.94
N ALA A 54 -15.10 -8.96 -9.67
CA ALA A 54 -14.38 -9.55 -8.54
C ALA A 54 -15.25 -10.50 -7.72
N LYS A 55 -14.79 -11.74 -7.51
CA LYS A 55 -15.48 -12.73 -6.66
C LYS A 55 -15.65 -12.26 -5.21
N VAL A 56 -14.66 -11.52 -4.69
CA VAL A 56 -14.62 -10.89 -3.36
C VAL A 56 -13.83 -9.58 -3.47
N ILE A 57 -14.23 -8.57 -2.70
CA ILE A 57 -13.62 -7.24 -2.66
C ILE A 57 -13.29 -6.81 -1.24
N THR A 58 -12.16 -6.13 -1.10
CA THR A 58 -11.77 -5.40 0.11
C THR A 58 -11.90 -3.89 -0.10
N VAL A 59 -12.00 -3.16 1.01
CA VAL A 59 -11.92 -1.68 1.00
C VAL A 59 -10.61 -1.20 0.36
N GLN A 60 -9.51 -1.93 0.54
CA GLN A 60 -8.20 -1.59 0.01
C GLN A 60 -8.12 -1.75 -1.51
N ASP A 61 -8.66 -2.84 -2.05
CA ASP A 61 -8.67 -3.07 -3.51
C ASP A 61 -9.56 -2.05 -4.21
N MET A 62 -10.74 -1.77 -3.64
CA MET A 62 -11.64 -0.71 -4.09
C MET A 62 -10.91 0.64 -4.17
N ALA A 63 -10.20 1.03 -3.10
CA ALA A 63 -9.42 2.26 -3.04
C ALA A 63 -8.28 2.31 -4.09
N ARG A 64 -7.54 1.21 -4.26
CA ARG A 64 -6.42 1.12 -5.23
C ARG A 64 -6.88 1.18 -6.68
N GLN A 65 -8.00 0.53 -7.02
CA GLN A 65 -8.49 0.44 -8.39
C GLN A 65 -9.24 1.71 -8.84
N THR A 66 -9.92 2.40 -7.92
CA THR A 66 -10.62 3.67 -8.21
C THR A 66 -9.79 4.92 -7.92
N GLY A 67 -8.60 4.79 -7.33
CA GLY A 67 -7.73 5.91 -6.98
C GLY A 67 -8.25 6.77 -5.82
N VAL A 68 -9.16 6.26 -4.98
CA VAL A 68 -9.82 7.06 -3.93
C VAL A 68 -9.25 6.82 -2.53
N LYS A 69 -9.52 7.75 -1.61
CA LYS A 69 -9.24 7.55 -0.18
C LYS A 69 -9.95 6.31 0.37
N ILE A 70 -9.25 5.53 1.19
CA ILE A 70 -9.77 4.33 1.88
C ILE A 70 -11.06 4.62 2.67
N SER A 71 -11.19 5.82 3.25
CA SER A 71 -12.42 6.26 3.92
C SER A 71 -13.63 6.37 2.99
N ALA A 72 -13.44 6.88 1.77
CA ALA A 72 -14.49 6.99 0.76
C ALA A 72 -14.90 5.60 0.24
N ALA A 73 -13.91 4.73 -0.03
CA ALA A 73 -14.17 3.33 -0.40
C ALA A 73 -14.94 2.56 0.70
N ASN A 74 -14.63 2.78 1.97
CA ASN A 74 -15.33 2.16 3.11
C ASN A 74 -16.79 2.64 3.22
N LYS A 75 -17.02 3.95 3.07
CA LYS A 75 -18.36 4.54 3.05
C LYS A 75 -19.18 3.96 1.89
N PHE A 76 -18.61 3.93 0.68
CA PHE A 76 -19.27 3.38 -0.51
C PHE A 76 -19.62 1.89 -0.35
N LEU A 77 -18.73 1.05 0.19
CA LEU A 77 -19.02 -0.38 0.39
C LEU A 77 -20.04 -0.65 1.50
N ARG A 78 -20.12 0.21 2.53
CA ARG A 78 -21.18 0.17 3.55
C ARG A 78 -22.54 0.54 2.95
N GLU A 79 -22.61 1.67 2.25
CA GLU A 79 -23.83 2.14 1.58
C GLU A 79 -24.30 1.16 0.49
N SER A 80 -23.37 0.55 -0.24
CA SER A 80 -23.66 -0.49 -1.22
C SER A 80 -24.18 -1.78 -0.57
N ALA A 81 -23.79 -2.06 0.68
CA ALA A 81 -24.32 -3.20 1.44
C ALA A 81 -25.73 -2.92 1.99
N GLU A 82 -25.98 -1.71 2.46
CA GLU A 82 -27.33 -1.25 2.86
C GLU A 82 -28.30 -1.23 1.67
N LYS A 83 -27.82 -0.85 0.48
CA LYS A 83 -28.56 -0.92 -0.79
C LYS A 83 -28.71 -2.35 -1.37
N GLY A 84 -28.11 -3.37 -0.76
CA GLY A 84 -28.17 -4.76 -1.23
C GLY A 84 -27.33 -5.09 -2.47
N ILE A 85 -26.48 -4.18 -2.95
CA ILE A 85 -25.59 -4.38 -4.12
C ILE A 85 -24.45 -5.36 -3.76
N VAL A 86 -23.95 -5.29 -2.53
CA VAL A 86 -22.90 -6.18 -2.01
C VAL A 86 -23.29 -6.80 -0.67
N LYS A 87 -22.92 -8.06 -0.44
CA LYS A 87 -23.07 -8.74 0.84
C LYS A 87 -21.72 -8.77 1.56
N LYS A 88 -21.71 -8.49 2.87
CA LYS A 88 -20.55 -8.79 3.72
C LYS A 88 -20.47 -10.32 3.92
N VAL A 89 -19.43 -10.94 3.40
CA VAL A 89 -19.19 -12.40 3.49
C VAL A 89 -18.26 -12.80 4.62
N GLY A 90 -17.52 -11.85 5.20
CA GLY A 90 -16.66 -12.10 6.35
C GLY A 90 -15.71 -10.95 6.68
N GLY A 91 -14.61 -11.30 7.33
CA GLY A 91 -13.55 -10.37 7.73
C GLY A 91 -13.71 -9.80 9.14
N TYR A 92 -12.60 -9.31 9.70
CA TYR A 92 -12.50 -8.77 11.06
C TYR A 92 -12.48 -7.23 11.06
N SER A 93 -12.41 -6.62 12.25
CA SER A 93 -12.45 -5.16 12.42
C SER A 93 -11.45 -4.43 11.50
N GLY A 94 -11.95 -3.55 10.65
CA GLY A 94 -11.18 -2.81 9.64
C GLY A 94 -10.96 -3.54 8.30
N HIS A 95 -11.06 -4.87 8.27
CA HIS A 95 -10.79 -5.71 7.10
C HIS A 95 -12.03 -6.53 6.73
N HIS A 96 -13.02 -5.87 6.13
CA HIS A 96 -14.25 -6.52 5.67
C HIS A 96 -14.10 -7.09 4.25
N LEU A 97 -14.67 -8.27 4.06
CA LEU A 97 -14.82 -8.93 2.76
C LEU A 97 -16.25 -8.73 2.27
N TYR A 98 -16.38 -8.12 1.09
CA TYR A 98 -17.65 -7.91 0.40
C TYR A 98 -17.69 -8.77 -0.86
N GLN A 99 -18.89 -9.20 -1.26
CA GLN A 99 -19.14 -9.95 -2.49
C GLN A 99 -20.33 -9.32 -3.20
N ALA A 100 -20.31 -9.22 -4.54
CA ALA A 100 -21.46 -8.80 -5.30
C ALA A 100 -22.65 -9.74 -5.02
N VAL A 101 -23.84 -9.17 -4.79
CA VAL A 101 -25.07 -9.96 -4.81
C VAL A 101 -25.44 -10.13 -6.28
N SER A 102 -25.14 -11.30 -6.85
CA SER A 102 -25.60 -11.64 -8.19
C SER A 102 -27.13 -11.56 -8.24
N SER A 103 -27.62 -10.82 -9.23
CA SER A 103 -28.97 -11.02 -9.78
C SER A 103 -28.97 -12.24 -10.70
#